data_AF-A0A644V8P5-F1
#
_entry.id   AF-A0A644V8P5-F1
#
_cell.length_a   1.000
_cell.length_b   1.000
_cell.length_c   1.000
_cell.angle_alpha   90.00
_cell.angle_beta   90.00
_cell.angle_gamma   90.00
#
_symmetry.space_group_name_H-M   'P 1'
#
loop_
_entity.id
_entity.type
_entity.pdbx_description
1 polymer ?
#
loop_
_entity_poly.entity_id
_entity_poly.type
_entity_poly.pdbx_seq_one_letter_code
_entity_poly.pdbx_strand_id
1 'polypeptide(L)' 'MPGIRQLNRAEIPVYFLHGRYDYTVSYTLTKHCFEVFQAPEKAFFTFEHSALSPHFEEPERVREVLERVLKGRETY' A
#
# COMPACT_ATOMS: atom_id res chain seq x y z
N MET A 1 9.03 18.71 16.98
CA MET A 1 10.13 17.73 16.98
C MET A 1 10.90 17.86 15.67
N PRO A 2 12.11 18.44 15.67
CA PRO A 2 12.92 18.53 14.46
C PRO A 2 13.49 17.14 14.16
N GLY A 3 13.04 16.49 13.09
CA GLY A 3 13.52 15.16 12.73
C GLY A 3 12.67 14.36 11.75
N ILE A 4 11.38 14.68 11.57
CA ILE A 4 10.57 14.03 10.54
C ILE A 4 10.90 14.67 9.19
N ARG A 5 11.78 14.03 8.42
CA ARG A 5 11.85 14.28 6.97
C ARG A 5 10.56 13.75 6.36
N GLN A 6 9.76 14.65 5.80
CA GLN A 6 8.55 14.29 5.07
C GLN A 6 8.99 13.66 3.73
N LEU A 7 9.08 12.33 3.69
CA LEU A 7 9.44 11.60 2.48
C LEU A 7 8.17 11.40 1.64
N ASN A 8 7.90 12.34 0.74
CA ASN A 8 6.74 12.29 -0.15
C ASN A 8 7.05 11.67 -1.53
N ARG A 9 8.22 11.04 -1.69
CA ARG A 9 8.68 10.50 -2.97
C ARG A 9 9.53 9.24 -2.79
N ALA A 10 9.40 8.31 -3.72
CA ALA A 10 10.32 7.20 -3.96
C ALA A 10 10.71 7.13 -5.45
N GLU A 11 11.91 6.62 -5.74
CA GLU A 11 12.40 6.35 -7.10
C GLU A 11 12.10 4.92 -7.56
N ILE A 12 11.47 4.13 -6.70
CA ILE A 12 11.03 2.76 -6.96
C ILE A 12 9.50 2.70 -6.95
N PRO A 13 8.89 1.70 -7.60
CA PRO A 13 7.47 1.45 -7.47
C PRO A 13 7.03 1.20 -6.02
N VAL A 14 5.87 1.75 -5.62
CA VAL A 14 5.35 1.62 -4.24
C VAL A 14 3.88 1.24 -4.23
N TYR A 15 3.52 0.22 -3.47
CA TYR A 15 2.15 -0.26 -3.35
C TYR A 15 1.69 -0.23 -1.90
N PHE A 16 0.55 0.41 -1.67
CA PHE A 16 -0.08 0.48 -0.36
C PHE A 16 -1.13 -0.63 -0.26
N LEU A 17 -1.04 -1.46 0.78
CA LEU A 17 -2.05 -2.47 1.10
C LEU A 17 -2.67 -2.07 2.44
N HIS A 18 -3.97 -1.80 2.48
CA HIS A 18 -4.62 -1.27 3.67
C HIS A 18 -5.99 -1.92 3.88
N GLY A 19 -6.25 -2.41 5.10
CA GLY A 19 -7.57 -2.90 5.47
C GLY A 19 -8.57 -1.77 5.64
N ARG A 20 -9.82 -2.04 5.25
CA ARG A 20 -10.93 -1.08 5.36
C ARG A 20 -11.26 -0.76 6.81
N TYR A 21 -11.00 -1.69 7.72
CA TYR A 21 -11.35 -1.61 9.14
C TYR A 21 -10.13 -1.41 10.05
N ASP A 22 -9.01 -0.94 9.52
CA ASP A 22 -7.87 -0.54 10.34
C ASP A 22 -8.22 0.73 11.12
N TYR A 23 -8.36 0.58 12.44
CA TYR A 23 -8.57 1.68 13.39
C TYR A 23 -7.29 2.10 14.11
N THR A 24 -6.18 1.43 13.83
CA THR A 24 -4.85 1.81 14.35
C THR A 24 -4.18 2.84 13.45
N VAL A 25 -4.43 2.76 12.13
CA VAL A 25 -4.00 3.72 11.13
C VAL A 25 -5.21 4.18 10.32
N SER A 26 -5.40 5.50 10.21
CA SER A 26 -6.57 6.06 9.51
C SER A 26 -6.51 5.76 8.01
N TYR A 27 -7.45 4.96 7.53
CA TYR A 27 -7.64 4.68 6.10
C TYR A 27 -7.75 5.97 5.26
N THR A 28 -8.53 6.95 5.72
CA THR A 28 -8.73 8.22 5.00
C THR A 28 -7.45 9.04 4.92
N LEU A 29 -6.69 9.15 6.02
CA LEU A 29 -5.41 9.86 6.00
C LEU A 29 -4.38 9.12 5.15
N THR A 30 -4.33 7.78 5.21
CA THR A 30 -3.44 6.99 4.35
C THR A 30 -3.77 7.18 2.87
N LYS A 31 -5.06 7.28 2.50
CA LYS A 31 -5.48 7.62 1.13
C LYS A 31 -5.01 9.01 0.70
N HIS A 32 -5.16 10.02 1.55
CA HIS A 32 -4.63 11.36 1.24
C HIS A 32 -3.10 11.40 1.13
N CYS A 33 -2.39 10.69 2.02
CA CYS A 33 -0.95 10.51 1.91
C CYS A 33 -0.56 9.85 0.58
N PHE A 34 -1.30 8.82 0.16
CA PHE A 34 -1.09 8.15 -1.12
C PHE A 34 -1.32 9.09 -2.32
N GLU A 35 -2.33 9.96 -2.27
CA GLU A 35 -2.62 10.93 -3.34
C GLU A 35 -1.41 11.84 -3.59
N VAL A 36 -0.81 12.38 -2.53
CA VAL A 36 0.34 13.29 -2.63
C VAL A 36 1.69 12.60 -2.83
N PHE A 37 1.80 11.31 -2.48
CA PHE A 37 3.05 10.53 -2.61
C PHE A 37 3.46 10.33 -4.07
N GLN A 38 4.74 10.47 -4.38
CA GLN A 38 5.28 10.37 -5.75
C GLN A 38 6.11 9.09 -5.91
N ALA A 39 5.84 8.31 -6.94
CA ALA A 39 6.64 7.15 -7.33
C ALA A 39 6.49 6.90 -8.83
N PRO A 40 7.46 6.26 -9.51
CA PRO A 40 7.35 5.91 -10.93
C PRO A 40 6.12 5.05 -11.22
N GLU A 41 5.73 4.21 -10.27
CA GLU A 41 4.49 3.45 -10.28
C GLU A 41 3.96 3.42 -8.85
N LYS A 42 2.67 3.67 -8.67
CA LYS A 42 2.01 3.51 -7.37
C LYS A 42 0.59 2.98 -7.50
N ALA A 43 0.19 2.15 -6.55
CA ALA A 43 -1.19 1.72 -6.41
C ALA A 43 -1.59 1.57 -4.95
N PHE A 44 -2.88 1.70 -4.68
CA PHE A 44 -3.46 1.52 -3.36
C PHE A 44 -4.51 0.40 -3.44
N PHE A 45 -4.27 -0.68 -2.71
CA PHE A 45 -5.14 -1.83 -2.60
C PHE A 45 -5.90 -1.77 -1.28
N THR A 46 -7.22 -1.69 -1.38
CA THR A 46 -8.12 -1.77 -0.23
C THR A 46 -8.52 -3.22 -0.03
N PHE A 47 -8.39 -3.68 1.21
CA PHE A 47 -8.79 -5.00 1.68
C PHE A 47 -10.10 -4.84 2.45
N GLU A 48 -11.21 -5.17 1.79
CA GLU A 48 -12.57 -4.85 2.25
C GLU A 48 -13.01 -5.67 3.48
N HIS A 49 -12.24 -6.71 3.85
CA HIS A 49 -12.52 -7.58 4.98
C HIS A 49 -11.35 -7.68 5.98
N SER A 50 -10.40 -6.73 5.93
CA SER A 50 -9.22 -6.72 6.81
C SER A 50 -9.13 -5.45 7.68
N ALA A 51 -8.43 -5.57 8.81
CA ALA A 51 -7.95 -4.47 9.62
C ALA A 51 -6.46 -4.18 9.31
N LEU A 52 -5.59 -4.16 10.33
CA LEU A 52 -4.19 -3.76 10.22
C LEU A 52 -3.34 -4.74 9.40
N SER A 53 -3.72 -6.02 9.35
CA SER A 53 -2.85 -7.08 8.85
C SER A 53 -3.49 -7.89 7.71
N PRO A 54 -3.74 -7.28 6.53
CA PRO A 54 -4.39 -7.97 5.42
C PRO A 54 -3.71 -9.27 4.96
N HIS A 55 -2.40 -9.40 5.18
CA HIS A 55 -1.63 -10.61 4.85
C HIS A 55 -1.92 -11.80 5.77
N PHE A 56 -2.46 -11.57 6.96
CA PHE A 56 -2.97 -12.61 7.85
C PHE A 56 -4.48 -12.80 7.68
N GLU A 57 -5.23 -11.74 7.39
CA GLU A 57 -6.69 -11.73 7.37
C GLU A 57 -7.29 -12.15 6.02
N GLU A 58 -6.68 -11.72 4.91
CA GLU A 58 -7.08 -12.05 3.53
C GLU A 58 -5.86 -12.55 2.71
N PRO A 59 -5.21 -13.66 3.09
CA PRO A 59 -3.94 -14.10 2.50
C PRO A 59 -4.04 -14.43 1.00
N GLU A 60 -5.15 -15.00 0.54
CA GLU A 60 -5.40 -15.27 -0.88
C GLU A 60 -5.46 -13.97 -1.69
N ARG A 61 -6.13 -12.96 -1.15
CA ARG A 61 -6.25 -11.65 -1.80
C ARG A 61 -4.90 -10.95 -1.88
N VAL A 62 -4.08 -11.04 -0.84
CA VAL A 62 -2.71 -10.53 -0.86
C VAL A 62 -1.90 -11.23 -1.94
N ARG A 63 -1.98 -12.56 -2.05
CA ARG A 63 -1.31 -13.31 -3.11
C ARG A 63 -1.72 -12.82 -4.50
N GLU A 64 -3.01 -12.65 -4.76
CA GLU A 64 -3.51 -12.12 -6.05
C GLU A 64 -2.95 -10.73 -6.37
N VAL A 65 -2.90 -9.84 -5.38
CA VAL A 65 -2.34 -8.50 -5.53
C VAL A 65 -0.86 -8.59 -5.88
N LEU A 66 -0.10 -9.43 -5.18
CA LEU A 66 1.34 -9.63 -5.44
C LEU A 66 1.58 -10.23 -6.83
N GLU A 67 0.82 -11.25 -7.23
CA GLU A 67 0.91 -11.83 -8.58
C GLU A 67 0.61 -10.77 -9.65
N ARG A 68 -0.40 -9.92 -9.45
CA ARG A 68 -0.71 -8.83 -10.37
C ARG A 68 0.44 -7.82 -10.49
N VAL A 69 1.08 -7.48 -9.37
CA VAL A 69 2.23 -6.58 -9.35
C VAL A 69 3.45 -7.22 -10.04
N LEU A 70 3.66 -8.52 -9.86
CA LEU A 70 4.80 -9.24 -10.39
C LEU A 70 4.66 -9.64 -11.87
N LYS A 71 3.44 -9.86 -12.37
CA LYS A 71 3.17 -10.24 -13.77
C LYS A 71 3.64 -9.21 -14.82
N GLY A 72 3.94 -7.97 -14.40
CA GLY A 72 4.56 -6.95 -15.26
C GLY A 72 6.08 -6.85 -15.14
N ARG A 73 6.72 -7.74 -14.37
CA ARG A 73 8.11 -7.61 -13.92
C ARG A 73 8.95 -8.87 -14.16
N GLU A 74 8.62 -9.65 -15.18
CA GLU A 74 9.51 -10.70 -15.67
C GLU A 74 10.81 -10.05 -16.17
N THR A 75 11.78 -9.93 -15.27
CA THR A 75 13.18 -9.66 -15.60
C THR A 75 13.88 -11.01 -15.72
N TYR A 76 14.41 -11.28 -16.91
CA TYR A 76 15.29 -12.41 -17.23
C TYR A 76 16.54 -12.44 -16.34
#